data_AF-A0A1E4Q649-F1
#
_entry.id   AF-A0A1E4Q649-F1
#
_cell.length_a   1.000
_cell.length_b   1.000
_cell.length_c   1.000
_cell.angle_alpha   90.00
_cell.angle_beta   90.00
_cell.angle_gamma   90.00
#
_symmetry.space_group_name_H-M   'P 1'
#
loop_
_entity.id
_entity.type
_entity.pdbx_description
1 polymer ?
#
loop_
_entity_poly.entity_id
_entity_poly.type
_entity_poly.pdbx_seq_one_letter_code
_entity_poly.pdbx_strand_id
1 'polypeptide(L)'
;MKSRIVAVSLIAFAMSGCGQRSLSGTYTAGDAHAAVMLQLTERADHRLIGTLSAVQLTPDGDAQRVDFSITDGSIDDQGHSIALTLKPNALFGQARNVSGEITSAGIDLAMPDGLLHLTPGTMQGFESATHGLDVAAADRKRQLAQEKRAEDDLKRVAALTQAVSGYNQRIAGNKVGPEDIRKEEEGLVAAARKELAGQRRLAAQHRQFDASQAGFRVGQIAFRLNLIRMQVEQDVRMGHEHIAELDREVTTNPCVAQSSIPGCVALAGELTRYQATRTKVQSELQQLTKDLGTNMSAMDAINKAAGN
;
A
#
# COMPACT_ATOMS: atom_id res chain seq x y z
N MET A 1 -87.44 -71.80 -4.76
CA MET A 1 -87.53 -70.42 -4.25
C MET A 1 -86.23 -69.70 -4.60
N LYS A 2 -86.35 -68.53 -5.26
CA LYS A 2 -85.57 -67.27 -5.13
C LYS A 2 -84.04 -67.40 -5.07
N SER A 3 -83.16 -66.65 -5.74
CA SER A 3 -83.17 -65.46 -6.60
C SER A 3 -81.66 -65.25 -6.93
N ARG A 4 -81.22 -64.96 -8.17
CA ARG A 4 -80.85 -63.60 -8.67
C ARG A 4 -79.78 -62.89 -7.81
N ILE A 5 -78.79 -62.12 -8.28
CA ILE A 5 -78.22 -61.69 -9.58
C ILE A 5 -77.16 -60.64 -9.20
N VAL A 6 -76.06 -60.55 -9.97
CA VAL A 6 -75.27 -59.35 -10.33
C VAL A 6 -74.40 -58.60 -9.31
N ALA A 7 -73.20 -58.34 -9.82
CA ALA A 7 -72.05 -57.55 -9.38
C ALA A 7 -72.34 -56.08 -9.03
N VAL A 8 -71.49 -55.50 -8.18
CA VAL A 8 -71.02 -54.11 -8.29
C VAL A 8 -69.57 -54.02 -7.81
N SER A 9 -68.67 -53.72 -8.74
CA SER A 9 -67.34 -53.17 -8.51
C SER A 9 -67.45 -51.77 -7.89
N LEU A 10 -66.63 -51.43 -6.89
CA LEU A 10 -66.26 -50.03 -6.68
C LEU A 10 -64.82 -49.92 -6.19
N ILE A 11 -63.98 -49.53 -7.13
CA ILE A 11 -62.58 -49.14 -7.00
C ILE A 11 -62.55 -47.85 -6.19
N ALA A 12 -61.96 -47.87 -5.00
CA ALA A 12 -61.61 -46.66 -4.27
C ALA A 12 -60.33 -46.08 -4.88
N PHE A 13 -60.49 -45.28 -5.94
CA PHE A 13 -59.47 -44.32 -6.37
C PHE A 13 -59.41 -43.22 -5.32
N ALA A 14 -58.63 -43.45 -4.26
CA ALA A 14 -58.20 -42.38 -3.37
C ALA A 14 -57.22 -41.51 -4.17
N MET A 15 -57.66 -40.33 -4.55
CA MET A 15 -56.84 -39.29 -5.14
C MET A 15 -55.70 -38.93 -4.18
N SER A 16 -54.50 -39.45 -4.41
CA SER A 16 -53.26 -38.81 -3.96
C SER A 16 -53.00 -37.60 -4.88
N GLY A 17 -53.80 -36.56 -4.72
CA GLY A 17 -53.53 -35.25 -5.32
C GLY A 17 -52.39 -34.58 -4.57
N CYS A 18 -51.16 -35.10 -4.73
CA CYS A 18 -49.96 -34.29 -4.54
C CYS A 18 -49.97 -33.23 -5.63
N GLY A 19 -50.64 -32.10 -5.38
CA GLY A 19 -50.55 -30.94 -6.27
C GLY A 19 -49.07 -30.62 -6.49
N GLN A 20 -48.67 -30.47 -7.75
CA GLN A 20 -47.33 -30.00 -8.12
C GLN A 20 -46.99 -28.80 -7.24
N ARG A 21 -45.91 -28.92 -6.48
CA ARG A 21 -45.45 -27.90 -5.55
C ARG A 21 -44.96 -26.73 -6.38
N SER A 22 -45.64 -25.58 -6.30
CA SER A 22 -45.21 -24.42 -7.09
C SER A 22 -43.79 -24.00 -6.72
N LEU A 23 -43.00 -23.63 -7.73
CA LEU A 23 -41.64 -23.09 -7.56
C LEU A 23 -41.63 -21.58 -7.28
N SER A 24 -42.81 -20.96 -7.15
CA SER A 24 -42.92 -19.55 -6.78
C SER A 24 -42.35 -19.32 -5.39
N GLY A 25 -41.35 -18.46 -5.27
CA GLY A 25 -40.69 -18.22 -3.99
C GLY A 25 -39.37 -17.48 -4.11
N THR A 26 -38.74 -17.26 -2.95
CA THR A 26 -37.39 -16.74 -2.84
C THR A 26 -36.46 -17.87 -2.39
N TYR A 27 -35.35 -18.02 -3.10
CA TYR A 27 -34.31 -18.97 -2.78
C TYR A 27 -33.00 -18.22 -2.62
N THR A 28 -32.19 -18.61 -1.65
CA THR A 28 -30.94 -17.94 -1.32
C THR A 28 -29.81 -18.93 -1.18
N ALA A 29 -28.61 -18.47 -1.52
CA ALA A 29 -27.35 -19.13 -1.27
C ALA A 29 -26.37 -18.08 -0.76
N GLY A 30 -25.38 -18.47 0.04
CA GLY A 30 -24.34 -17.54 0.43
C GLY A 30 -23.29 -18.16 1.34
N ASP A 31 -22.15 -17.51 1.37
CA ASP A 31 -21.01 -17.83 2.22
C ASP A 31 -20.33 -16.52 2.68
N ALA A 32 -19.08 -16.60 3.14
CA ALA A 32 -18.33 -15.44 3.60
C ALA A 32 -17.92 -14.46 2.47
N HIS A 33 -18.08 -14.85 1.20
CA HIS A 33 -17.60 -14.13 0.03
C HIS A 33 -18.69 -13.85 -1.01
N ALA A 34 -19.85 -14.48 -0.93
CA ALA A 34 -20.94 -14.27 -1.86
C ALA A 34 -22.31 -14.42 -1.20
N ALA A 35 -23.30 -13.73 -1.74
CA ALA A 35 -24.70 -13.90 -1.45
C ALA A 35 -25.46 -13.90 -2.78
N VAL A 36 -26.37 -14.86 -2.95
CA VAL A 36 -27.19 -15.01 -4.15
C VAL A 36 -28.64 -15.16 -3.74
N MET A 37 -29.53 -14.51 -4.47
CA MET A 37 -30.97 -14.63 -4.33
C MET A 37 -31.60 -14.88 -5.69
N LEU A 38 -32.44 -15.91 -5.75
CA LEU A 38 -33.28 -16.25 -6.88
C LEU A 38 -34.74 -16.07 -6.46
N GLN A 39 -35.44 -15.15 -7.10
CA GLN A 39 -36.86 -14.96 -6.90
C GLN A 39 -37.59 -15.44 -8.15
N LEU A 40 -38.46 -16.45 -7.98
CA LEU A 40 -39.23 -17.06 -9.06
C LEU A 40 -40.72 -16.81 -8.87
N THR A 41 -41.43 -16.70 -9.99
CA THR A 41 -42.88 -16.74 -10.06
C THR A 41 -43.27 -17.68 -11.18
N GLU A 42 -44.02 -18.72 -10.84
CA GLU A 42 -44.57 -19.69 -11.77
C GLU A 42 -45.92 -19.20 -12.28
N ARG A 43 -46.07 -19.20 -13.59
CA ARG A 43 -47.32 -18.86 -14.27
C ARG A 43 -48.16 -20.12 -14.48
N ALA A 44 -49.45 -19.94 -14.80
CA ALA A 44 -50.38 -21.04 -15.03
C ALA A 44 -50.01 -21.97 -16.20
N ASP A 45 -49.11 -21.54 -17.09
CA ASP A 45 -48.55 -22.32 -18.21
C ASP A 45 -47.22 -23.00 -17.85
N HIS A 46 -46.88 -23.12 -16.57
CA HIS A 46 -45.60 -23.65 -16.04
C HIS A 46 -44.36 -22.89 -16.52
N ARG A 47 -44.53 -21.68 -17.07
CA ARG A 47 -43.41 -20.79 -17.38
C ARG A 47 -42.96 -20.05 -16.13
N LEU A 48 -41.65 -19.90 -16.01
CA LEU A 48 -41.01 -19.21 -14.90
C LEU A 48 -40.51 -17.84 -15.33
N ILE A 49 -40.81 -16.83 -14.51
CA ILE A 49 -40.25 -15.49 -14.60
C ILE A 49 -39.68 -15.10 -13.24
N GLY A 50 -38.79 -14.09 -13.21
CA GLY A 50 -38.18 -13.70 -11.95
C GLY A 50 -36.88 -12.94 -12.10
N THR A 51 -36.10 -12.92 -11.02
CA THR A 51 -34.81 -12.24 -10.94
C THR A 51 -33.79 -13.08 -10.19
N LEU A 52 -32.54 -13.03 -10.63
CA LEU A 52 -31.40 -13.55 -9.90
C LEU A 52 -30.47 -12.38 -9.56
N SER A 53 -30.21 -12.17 -8.27
CA SER A 53 -29.31 -11.15 -7.76
C SER A 53 -28.14 -11.82 -7.07
N ALA A 54 -26.92 -11.46 -7.44
CA ALA A 54 -25.70 -11.94 -6.81
C ALA A 54 -24.87 -10.75 -6.31
N VAL A 55 -24.35 -10.86 -5.10
CA VAL A 55 -23.34 -9.94 -4.54
C VAL A 55 -22.12 -10.77 -4.20
N GLN A 56 -20.94 -10.34 -4.66
CA GLN A 56 -19.68 -11.03 -4.42
C GLN A 56 -18.63 -10.05 -3.89
N LEU A 57 -17.91 -10.49 -2.86
CA LEU A 57 -16.72 -9.82 -2.36
C LEU A 57 -15.51 -10.18 -3.24
N THR A 58 -14.93 -9.18 -3.87
CA THR A 58 -13.71 -9.32 -4.67
C THR A 58 -12.45 -9.37 -3.79
N PRO A 59 -11.33 -9.92 -4.29
CA PRO A 59 -10.05 -9.95 -3.57
C PRO A 59 -9.54 -8.56 -3.15
N ASP A 60 -9.90 -7.53 -3.91
CA ASP A 60 -9.53 -6.13 -3.69
C ASP A 60 -10.38 -5.45 -2.59
N GLY A 61 -11.37 -6.17 -2.05
CA GLY A 61 -12.24 -5.68 -0.98
C GLY A 61 -13.42 -4.86 -1.49
N ASP A 62 -13.80 -4.98 -2.75
CA ASP A 62 -15.05 -4.41 -3.29
C ASP A 62 -16.18 -5.45 -3.29
N ALA A 63 -17.38 -5.05 -2.89
CA ALA A 63 -18.59 -5.82 -3.11
C ALA A 63 -19.17 -5.45 -4.49
N GLN A 64 -19.29 -6.44 -5.37
CA GLN A 64 -19.87 -6.28 -6.70
C GLN A 64 -21.25 -6.93 -6.74
N ARG A 65 -22.24 -6.17 -7.20
CA ARG A 65 -23.60 -6.66 -7.42
C ARG A 65 -23.84 -6.89 -8.90
N VAL A 66 -24.42 -8.04 -9.22
CA VAL A 66 -24.89 -8.38 -10.57
C VAL A 66 -26.32 -8.87 -10.48
N ASP A 67 -27.19 -8.25 -11.28
CA ASP A 67 -28.60 -8.60 -11.36
C ASP A 67 -28.93 -9.16 -12.75
N PHE A 68 -29.70 -10.23 -12.76
CA PHE A 68 -30.21 -10.90 -13.95
C PHE A 68 -31.73 -10.94 -13.91
N SER A 69 -32.34 -10.61 -15.03
CA SER A 69 -33.76 -10.88 -15.26
C SER A 69 -33.91 -12.28 -15.86
N ILE A 70 -34.89 -13.04 -15.37
CA ILE A 70 -35.29 -14.34 -15.92
C ILE A 70 -36.37 -14.05 -16.94
N THR A 71 -35.99 -14.11 -18.21
CA THR A 71 -36.85 -13.72 -19.33
C THR A 71 -37.72 -14.86 -19.85
N ASP A 72 -37.28 -16.09 -19.62
CA ASP A 72 -38.02 -17.31 -19.90
C ASP A 72 -37.52 -18.40 -18.97
N GLY A 73 -38.37 -19.37 -18.66
CA GLY A 73 -37.99 -20.54 -17.91
C GLY A 73 -39.06 -21.61 -17.96
N SER A 74 -38.64 -22.86 -17.86
CA SER A 74 -39.51 -24.02 -17.97
C SER A 74 -39.13 -25.09 -16.96
N ILE A 75 -40.11 -25.87 -16.55
CA ILE A 75 -39.97 -27.05 -15.72
C ILE A 75 -40.26 -28.27 -16.61
N ASP A 76 -39.59 -29.39 -16.40
CA ASP A 76 -39.95 -30.63 -17.08
C ASP A 76 -41.30 -31.18 -16.60
N ASP A 77 -41.89 -32.10 -17.39
CA ASP A 77 -43.21 -32.68 -17.08
C ASP A 77 -43.25 -33.42 -15.73
N GLN A 78 -42.08 -33.83 -15.22
CA GLN A 78 -41.93 -34.54 -13.94
C GLN A 78 -41.71 -33.61 -12.75
N GLY A 79 -41.45 -32.31 -12.97
CA GLY A 79 -41.18 -31.34 -11.92
C GLY A 79 -39.79 -31.43 -11.28
N HIS A 80 -38.83 -32.12 -11.92
CA HIS A 80 -37.50 -32.38 -11.38
C HIS A 80 -36.41 -31.52 -12.01
N SER A 81 -36.61 -31.03 -13.23
CA SER A 81 -35.61 -30.25 -13.96
C SER A 81 -36.13 -28.84 -14.24
N ILE A 82 -35.22 -27.86 -14.18
CA ILE A 82 -35.50 -26.45 -14.46
C ILE A 82 -34.55 -25.94 -15.54
N ALA A 83 -35.06 -25.15 -16.48
CA ALA A 83 -34.25 -24.39 -17.42
C ALA A 83 -34.64 -22.91 -17.34
N LEU A 84 -33.66 -22.01 -17.22
CA LEU A 84 -33.86 -20.57 -17.09
C LEU A 84 -33.03 -19.80 -18.12
N THR A 85 -33.61 -18.76 -18.70
CA THR A 85 -32.92 -17.81 -19.57
C THR A 85 -32.62 -16.54 -18.78
N LEU A 86 -31.37 -16.42 -18.32
CA LEU A 86 -30.86 -15.29 -17.56
C LEU A 86 -30.34 -14.19 -18.50
N LYS A 87 -30.85 -12.97 -18.35
CA LYS A 87 -30.34 -11.80 -19.04
C LYS A 87 -29.75 -10.81 -18.03
N PRO A 88 -28.44 -10.49 -18.09
CA PRO A 88 -27.87 -9.47 -17.22
C PRO A 88 -28.57 -8.14 -17.45
N ASN A 89 -28.82 -7.37 -16.39
CA ASN A 89 -29.46 -6.05 -16.45
C ASN A 89 -28.52 -4.94 -17.01
N ALA A 90 -27.50 -5.30 -17.78
CA ALA A 90 -26.56 -4.39 -18.42
C ALA A 90 -26.94 -4.11 -19.89
N LEU A 91 -26.63 -2.92 -20.39
CA LEU A 91 -26.98 -2.42 -21.74
C LEU A 91 -26.62 -3.37 -22.90
N PHE A 92 -25.53 -4.13 -22.76
CA PHE A 92 -25.04 -5.08 -23.76
C PHE A 92 -24.96 -6.52 -23.23
N GLY A 93 -25.67 -6.82 -22.14
CA GLY A 93 -25.70 -8.16 -21.54
C GLY A 93 -26.35 -9.18 -22.48
N GLN A 94 -25.60 -10.20 -22.87
CA GLN A 94 -26.14 -11.33 -23.62
C GLN A 94 -26.94 -12.25 -22.70
N ALA A 95 -28.10 -12.71 -23.17
CA ALA A 95 -28.86 -13.72 -22.47
C ALA A 95 -28.11 -15.06 -22.49
N ARG A 96 -28.25 -15.84 -21.41
CA ARG A 96 -27.65 -17.16 -21.27
C ARG A 96 -28.65 -18.12 -20.67
N ASN A 97 -28.61 -19.36 -21.14
CA ASN A 97 -29.44 -20.42 -20.61
C ASN A 97 -28.67 -21.15 -19.50
N VAL A 98 -29.33 -21.38 -18.39
CA VAL A 98 -28.84 -22.22 -17.29
C VAL A 98 -29.86 -23.32 -17.05
N SER A 99 -29.41 -24.52 -16.77
CA SER A 99 -30.25 -25.66 -16.41
C SER A 99 -29.94 -26.09 -14.99
N GLY A 100 -30.86 -26.79 -14.36
CA GLY A 100 -30.70 -27.24 -12.99
C GLY A 100 -31.67 -28.33 -12.60
N GLU A 101 -31.51 -28.79 -11.37
CA GLU A 101 -32.36 -29.78 -10.74
C GLU A 101 -33.13 -29.16 -9.56
N ILE A 102 -34.36 -29.60 -9.38
CA ILE A 102 -35.23 -29.24 -8.28
C ILE A 102 -35.19 -30.40 -7.29
N THR A 103 -34.73 -30.11 -6.08
CA THR A 103 -34.62 -31.10 -5.00
C THR A 103 -35.57 -30.75 -3.86
N SER A 104 -35.70 -31.65 -2.88
CA SER A 104 -36.45 -31.36 -1.66
C SER A 104 -35.83 -30.25 -0.80
N ALA A 105 -34.53 -29.98 -0.99
CA ALA A 105 -33.75 -28.98 -0.26
C ALA A 105 -33.73 -27.61 -0.96
N GLY A 106 -34.01 -27.55 -2.27
CA GLY A 106 -33.90 -26.31 -3.03
C GLY A 106 -33.77 -26.50 -4.54
N ILE A 107 -33.04 -25.59 -5.17
CA ILE A 107 -32.78 -25.57 -6.61
C ILE A 107 -31.26 -25.58 -6.82
N ASP A 108 -30.78 -26.54 -7.59
CA ASP A 108 -29.38 -26.66 -7.98
C ASP A 108 -29.21 -26.17 -9.42
N LEU A 109 -28.61 -25.00 -9.63
CA LEU A 109 -28.37 -24.44 -10.96
C LEU A 109 -26.96 -24.70 -11.44
N ALA A 110 -26.80 -25.21 -12.66
CA ALA A 110 -25.52 -25.32 -13.34
C ALA A 110 -25.10 -23.94 -13.88
N MET A 111 -24.22 -23.27 -13.13
CA MET A 111 -23.63 -21.99 -13.49
C MET A 111 -22.27 -22.22 -14.16
N PRO A 112 -21.73 -21.24 -14.93
CA PRO A 112 -20.40 -21.36 -15.54
C PRO A 112 -19.29 -21.69 -14.55
N ASP A 113 -19.42 -21.21 -13.31
CA ASP A 113 -18.41 -21.35 -12.25
C ASP A 113 -18.66 -22.57 -11.33
N GLY A 114 -19.66 -23.41 -11.65
CA GLY A 114 -20.00 -24.61 -10.90
C GLY A 114 -21.48 -24.74 -10.56
N LEU A 115 -21.79 -25.64 -9.63
CA LEU A 115 -23.16 -25.86 -9.17
C LEU A 115 -23.52 -24.83 -8.08
N LEU A 116 -24.61 -24.09 -8.30
CA LEU A 116 -25.17 -23.15 -7.33
C LEU A 116 -26.37 -23.78 -6.64
N HIS A 117 -26.19 -24.17 -5.38
CA HIS A 117 -27.27 -24.71 -4.54
C HIS A 117 -28.03 -23.59 -3.83
N LEU A 118 -29.29 -23.38 -4.19
CA LEU A 118 -30.18 -22.36 -3.65
C LEU A 118 -31.25 -22.99 -2.77
N THR A 119 -31.31 -22.62 -1.50
CA THR A 119 -32.31 -23.13 -0.55
C THR A 119 -33.45 -22.13 -0.36
N PRO A 120 -34.67 -22.54 0.03
CA PRO A 120 -35.75 -21.61 0.35
C PRO A 120 -35.31 -20.57 1.39
N GLY A 121 -35.55 -19.30 1.09
CA GLY A 121 -35.07 -18.18 1.90
C GLY A 121 -36.01 -16.97 1.84
N THR A 122 -35.51 -15.83 2.29
CA THR A 122 -36.26 -14.56 2.29
C THR A 122 -35.42 -13.43 1.73
N MET A 123 -36.09 -12.42 1.18
CA MET A 123 -35.44 -11.19 0.72
C MET A 123 -34.65 -10.52 1.85
N GLN A 124 -35.21 -10.47 3.07
CA GLN A 124 -34.54 -9.93 4.24
C GLN A 124 -33.28 -10.72 4.64
N GLY A 125 -33.30 -12.05 4.45
CA GLY A 125 -32.12 -12.90 4.67
C GLY A 125 -30.99 -12.58 3.69
N PHE A 126 -31.32 -12.40 2.41
CA PHE A 126 -30.38 -11.95 1.40
C PHE A 126 -29.85 -10.54 1.70
N GLU A 127 -30.71 -9.58 2.03
CA GLU A 127 -30.30 -8.22 2.40
C GLU A 127 -29.32 -8.21 3.58
N SER A 128 -29.60 -9.02 4.61
CA SER A 128 -28.72 -9.18 5.77
C SER A 128 -27.37 -9.77 5.39
N ALA A 129 -27.35 -10.78 4.49
CA ALA A 129 -26.11 -11.36 3.98
C ALA A 129 -25.31 -10.34 3.14
N THR A 130 -25.97 -9.55 2.29
CA THR A 130 -25.32 -8.49 1.51
C THR A 130 -24.72 -7.41 2.41
N HIS A 131 -25.42 -7.03 3.48
CA HIS A 131 -24.89 -6.09 4.47
C HIS A 131 -23.64 -6.66 5.18
N GLY A 132 -23.64 -7.96 5.50
CA GLY A 132 -22.47 -8.65 6.02
C GLY A 132 -21.27 -8.59 5.07
N LEU A 133 -21.51 -8.76 3.76
CA LEU A 133 -20.47 -8.62 2.74
C LEU A 133 -19.95 -7.19 2.61
N ASP A 134 -20.80 -6.17 2.75
CA ASP A 134 -20.36 -4.76 2.74
C ASP A 134 -19.45 -4.42 3.93
N VAL A 135 -19.76 -4.97 5.11
CA VAL A 135 -18.90 -4.83 6.30
C VAL A 135 -17.57 -5.55 6.07
N ALA A 136 -17.60 -6.79 5.56
CA ALA A 136 -16.39 -7.55 5.23
C ALA A 136 -15.54 -6.84 4.15
N ALA A 137 -16.17 -6.20 3.17
CA ALA A 137 -15.52 -5.39 2.14
C ALA A 137 -14.77 -4.20 2.76
N ALA A 138 -15.42 -3.45 3.65
CA ALA A 138 -14.81 -2.33 4.35
C ALA A 138 -13.60 -2.77 5.19
N ASP A 139 -13.72 -3.89 5.90
CA ASP A 139 -12.62 -4.44 6.70
C ASP A 139 -11.47 -4.96 5.84
N ARG A 140 -11.76 -5.64 4.73
CA ARG A 140 -10.73 -6.08 3.77
C ARG A 140 -9.97 -4.90 3.18
N LYS A 141 -10.66 -3.83 2.78
CA LYS A 141 -10.02 -2.60 2.30
C LYS A 141 -9.11 -1.96 3.34
N ARG A 142 -9.52 -1.93 4.60
CA ARG A 142 -8.69 -1.42 5.70
C ARG A 142 -7.43 -2.27 5.88
N GLN A 143 -7.55 -3.60 5.84
CA GLN A 143 -6.41 -4.51 5.91
C GLN A 143 -5.45 -4.30 4.75
N LEU A 144 -5.94 -4.26 3.51
CA LEU A 144 -5.10 -4.00 2.32
C LEU A 144 -4.39 -2.65 2.40
N ALA A 145 -5.08 -1.60 2.88
CA ALA A 145 -4.46 -0.29 3.09
C ALA A 145 -3.36 -0.33 4.18
N GLN A 146 -3.56 -1.12 5.24
CA GLN A 146 -2.55 -1.32 6.28
C GLN A 146 -1.35 -2.12 5.78
N GLU A 147 -1.58 -3.20 5.04
CA GLU A 147 -0.53 -4.02 4.41
C GLU A 147 0.33 -3.17 3.47
N LYS A 148 -0.32 -2.38 2.60
CA LYS A 148 0.38 -1.46 1.69
C LYS A 148 1.21 -0.42 2.43
N ARG A 149 0.65 0.19 3.49
CA ARG A 149 1.38 1.15 4.33
C ARG A 149 2.60 0.50 4.99
N ALA A 150 2.46 -0.72 5.52
CA ALA A 150 3.58 -1.45 6.11
C ALA A 150 4.68 -1.76 5.08
N GLU A 151 4.30 -2.11 3.85
CA GLU A 151 5.27 -2.32 2.76
C GLU A 151 6.02 -1.03 2.40
N ASP A 152 5.31 0.08 2.26
CA ASP A 152 5.89 1.39 1.97
C ASP A 152 6.82 1.86 3.11
N ASP A 153 6.44 1.61 4.36
CA ASP A 153 7.24 1.90 5.55
C ASP A 153 8.54 1.09 5.57
N LEU A 154 8.51 -0.20 5.20
CA LEU A 154 9.69 -1.04 5.07
C LEU A 154 10.64 -0.52 3.98
N LYS A 155 10.11 -0.15 2.82
CA LYS A 155 10.90 0.46 1.73
C LYS A 155 11.55 1.75 2.19
N ARG A 156 10.83 2.61 2.92
CA ARG A 156 11.35 3.86 3.46
C ARG A 156 12.48 3.64 4.47
N VAL A 157 12.30 2.72 5.42
CA VAL A 157 13.35 2.38 6.40
C VAL A 157 14.59 1.80 5.72
N ALA A 158 14.42 0.98 4.66
CA ALA A 158 15.54 0.46 3.89
C ALA A 158 16.30 1.57 3.15
N ALA A 159 15.60 2.48 2.48
CA ALA A 159 16.19 3.63 1.80
C ALA A 159 16.95 4.55 2.78
N LEU A 160 16.34 4.86 3.94
CA LEU A 160 16.98 5.62 5.02
C LEU A 160 18.24 4.93 5.54
N THR A 161 18.18 3.61 5.74
CA THR A 161 19.34 2.83 6.20
C THR A 161 20.49 2.92 5.19
N GLN A 162 20.19 2.80 3.90
CA GLN A 162 21.20 2.92 2.84
C GLN A 162 21.81 4.33 2.79
N ALA A 163 20.97 5.37 2.86
CA ALA A 163 21.44 6.77 2.84
C ALA A 163 22.34 7.08 4.04
N VAL A 164 21.94 6.70 5.25
CA VAL A 164 22.74 6.87 6.47
C VAL A 164 24.04 6.05 6.42
N SER A 165 24.01 4.83 5.86
CA SER A 165 25.22 4.03 5.67
C SER A 165 26.20 4.66 4.69
N GLY A 166 25.71 5.25 3.60
CA GLY A 166 26.53 6.01 2.65
C GLY A 166 27.20 7.21 3.32
N TYR A 167 26.46 7.95 4.14
CA TYR A 167 27.00 9.05 4.94
C TYR A 167 28.08 8.58 5.93
N ASN A 168 27.86 7.43 6.59
CA ASN A 168 28.82 6.85 7.52
C ASN A 168 30.15 6.47 6.83
N GLN A 169 30.08 5.87 5.64
CA GLN A 169 31.28 5.54 4.85
C GLN A 169 32.04 6.80 4.42
N ARG A 170 31.33 7.87 4.08
CA ARG A 170 31.92 9.19 3.78
C ARG A 170 32.70 9.73 4.97
N ILE A 171 32.08 9.81 6.15
CA ILE A 171 32.78 10.31 7.36
C ILE A 171 34.05 9.49 7.62
N ALA A 172 33.98 8.16 7.52
CA ALA A 172 35.14 7.30 7.75
C ALA A 172 36.27 7.51 6.71
N GLY A 173 35.92 7.90 5.48
CA GLY A 173 36.86 8.17 4.39
C GLY A 173 37.48 9.56 4.43
N ASN A 174 36.82 10.54 5.07
CA ASN A 174 37.32 11.90 5.16
C ASN A 174 38.01 12.16 6.51
N LYS A 175 39.34 12.31 6.48
CA LYS A 175 40.16 12.62 7.66
C LYS A 175 40.53 14.11 7.78
N VAL A 176 40.09 14.94 6.84
CA VAL A 176 40.47 16.35 6.75
C VAL A 176 39.32 17.20 7.30
N GLY A 177 39.57 17.90 8.40
CA GLY A 177 38.62 18.80 9.03
C GLY A 177 38.73 18.84 10.56
N PRO A 178 38.01 19.76 11.23
CA PRO A 178 38.01 19.86 12.69
C PRO A 178 37.51 18.55 13.34
N GLU A 179 38.28 18.04 14.31
CA GLU A 179 38.00 16.73 14.93
C GLU A 179 36.70 16.73 15.74
N ASP A 180 36.36 17.87 16.35
CA ASP A 180 35.13 18.13 17.07
C ASP A 180 33.90 18.03 16.16
N ILE A 181 33.94 18.67 14.99
CA ILE A 181 32.86 18.60 13.99
C ILE A 181 32.66 17.17 13.51
N ARG A 182 33.76 16.46 13.20
CA ARG A 182 33.69 15.04 12.80
C ARG A 182 33.04 14.18 13.87
N LYS A 183 33.42 14.35 15.15
CA LYS A 183 32.84 13.59 16.27
C LYS A 183 31.34 13.86 16.42
N GLU A 184 30.91 15.11 16.22
CA GLU A 184 29.49 15.46 16.25
C GLU A 184 28.72 14.77 15.11
N GLU A 185 29.22 14.83 13.87
CA GLU A 185 28.63 14.12 12.73
C GLU A 185 28.55 12.60 12.98
N GLU A 186 29.61 11.99 13.50
CA GLU A 186 29.65 10.56 13.85
C GLU A 186 28.57 10.20 14.89
N GLY A 187 28.42 11.03 15.92
CA GLY A 187 27.39 10.85 16.96
C GLY A 187 25.98 10.92 16.40
N LEU A 188 25.70 11.88 15.54
CA LEU A 188 24.40 12.05 14.87
C LEU A 188 24.07 10.87 13.95
N VAL A 189 25.04 10.40 13.17
CA VAL A 189 24.87 9.23 12.30
C VAL A 189 24.68 7.95 13.11
N ALA A 190 25.43 7.77 14.20
CA ALA A 190 25.25 6.64 15.09
C ALA A 190 23.85 6.62 15.72
N ALA A 191 23.32 7.77 16.12
CA ALA A 191 21.95 7.89 16.61
C ALA A 191 20.91 7.51 15.55
N ALA A 192 21.06 8.00 14.31
CA ALA A 192 20.18 7.64 13.20
C ALA A 192 20.19 6.13 12.92
N ARG A 193 21.38 5.51 12.89
CA ARG A 193 21.53 4.06 12.70
C ARG A 193 20.86 3.27 13.81
N LYS A 194 20.98 3.70 15.07
CA LYS A 194 20.35 3.05 16.22
C LYS A 194 18.82 3.10 16.11
N GLU A 195 18.25 4.25 15.74
CA GLU A 195 16.81 4.41 15.53
C GLU A 195 16.31 3.47 14.41
N LEU A 196 16.96 3.50 13.24
CA LEU A 196 16.61 2.64 12.12
C LEU A 196 16.75 1.14 12.43
N ALA A 197 17.77 0.74 13.20
CA ALA A 197 17.91 -0.63 13.66
C ALA A 197 16.75 -1.06 14.58
N GLY A 198 16.27 -0.16 15.45
CA GLY A 198 15.06 -0.38 16.25
C GLY A 198 13.83 -0.64 15.40
N GLN A 199 13.61 0.18 14.37
CA GLN A 199 12.48 0.04 13.44
C GLN A 199 12.55 -1.28 12.65
N ARG A 200 13.73 -1.64 12.13
CA ARG A 200 13.94 -2.93 11.45
C ARG A 200 13.66 -4.12 12.37
N ARG A 201 13.97 -4.01 13.67
CA ARG A 201 13.66 -5.04 14.65
C ARG A 201 12.15 -5.16 14.90
N LEU A 202 11.43 -4.05 15.00
CA LEU A 202 9.96 -4.04 15.16
C LEU A 202 9.28 -4.67 13.94
N ALA A 203 9.70 -4.26 12.74
CA ALA A 203 9.30 -4.86 11.47
C ALA A 203 9.49 -6.39 11.46
N ALA A 204 10.69 -6.86 11.81
CA ALA A 204 11.01 -8.30 11.84
C ALA A 204 10.19 -9.09 12.87
N GLN A 205 9.63 -8.41 13.88
CA GLN A 205 8.76 -9.01 14.89
C GLN A 205 7.27 -8.91 14.53
N HIS A 206 6.93 -8.49 13.30
CA HIS A 206 5.57 -8.19 12.86
C HIS A 206 4.81 -7.23 13.79
N ARG A 207 5.54 -6.38 14.52
CA ARG A 207 4.95 -5.36 15.36
C ARG A 207 4.73 -4.11 14.52
N GLN A 208 3.57 -3.49 14.69
CA GLN A 208 3.30 -2.21 14.07
C GLN A 208 4.34 -1.19 14.52
N PHE A 209 4.87 -0.47 13.55
CA PHE A 209 5.75 0.67 13.75
C PHE A 209 5.33 1.77 12.79
N ASP A 210 5.55 3.01 13.17
CA ASP A 210 5.21 4.17 12.34
C ASP A 210 6.50 4.70 11.72
N ALA A 211 6.73 4.41 10.44
CA ALA A 211 7.93 4.92 9.75
C ALA A 211 7.97 6.45 9.70
N SER A 212 6.83 7.13 9.89
CA SER A 212 6.78 8.60 9.99
C SER A 212 7.53 9.10 11.22
N GLN A 213 7.52 8.38 12.34
CA GLN A 213 8.29 8.75 13.53
C GLN A 213 9.80 8.61 13.31
N ALA A 214 10.20 7.53 12.63
CA ALA A 214 11.60 7.33 12.24
C ALA A 214 12.05 8.39 11.24
N GLY A 215 11.24 8.68 10.22
CA GLY A 215 11.46 9.74 9.24
C GLY A 215 11.58 11.11 9.90
N PHE A 216 10.72 11.43 10.87
CA PHE A 216 10.78 12.68 11.63
C PHE A 216 12.09 12.79 12.44
N ARG A 217 12.47 11.74 13.18
CA ARG A 217 13.73 11.74 13.96
C ARG A 217 14.95 11.83 13.06
N VAL A 218 14.97 11.12 11.93
CA VAL A 218 16.05 11.23 10.95
C VAL A 218 16.06 12.61 10.29
N GLY A 219 14.90 13.22 10.05
CA GLY A 219 14.78 14.60 9.59
C GLY A 219 15.36 15.61 10.59
N GLN A 220 15.15 15.43 11.89
CA GLN A 220 15.80 16.25 12.92
C GLN A 220 17.32 16.10 12.91
N ILE A 221 17.82 14.89 12.66
CA ILE A 221 19.26 14.62 12.53
C ILE A 221 19.81 15.31 11.28
N ALA A 222 19.13 15.20 10.14
CA ALA A 222 19.50 15.89 8.91
C ALA A 222 19.50 17.42 9.07
N PHE A 223 18.53 17.96 9.81
CA PHE A 223 18.51 19.38 10.15
C PHE A 223 19.72 19.80 10.99
N ARG A 224 20.10 19.01 12.00
CA ARG A 224 21.31 19.30 12.80
C ARG A 224 22.59 19.22 11.96
N LEU A 225 22.71 18.23 11.09
CA LEU A 225 23.82 18.14 10.13
C LEU A 225 23.87 19.36 9.21
N ASN A 226 22.72 19.89 8.81
CA ASN A 226 22.63 21.12 8.02
C ASN A 226 23.07 22.39 8.80
N LEU A 227 22.82 22.45 10.11
CA LEU A 227 23.34 23.54 10.96
C LEU A 227 24.87 23.49 11.04
N ILE A 228 25.44 22.30 11.27
CA ILE A 228 26.90 22.09 11.28
C ILE A 228 27.49 22.54 9.92
N ARG A 229 26.84 22.17 8.81
CA ARG A 229 27.25 22.61 7.47
C ARG A 229 27.32 24.13 7.35
N MET A 230 26.26 24.84 7.73
CA MET A 230 26.22 26.31 7.62
C MET A 230 27.33 26.97 8.44
N GLN A 231 27.65 26.41 9.61
CA GLN A 231 28.78 26.88 10.41
C GLN A 231 30.11 26.69 9.67
N VAL A 232 30.37 25.50 9.11
CA VAL A 232 31.61 25.22 8.38
C VAL A 232 31.71 26.07 7.10
N GLU A 233 30.62 26.27 6.37
CA GLU A 233 30.58 27.17 5.19
C GLU A 233 30.97 28.61 5.58
N GLN A 234 30.46 29.09 6.71
CA GLN A 234 30.83 30.39 7.25
C GLN A 234 32.32 30.44 7.63
N ASP A 235 32.84 29.42 8.29
CA ASP A 235 34.26 29.36 8.69
C ASP A 235 35.20 29.31 7.48
N VAL A 236 34.84 28.56 6.44
CA VAL A 236 35.59 28.50 5.18
C VAL A 236 35.61 29.88 4.50
N ARG A 237 34.45 30.57 4.46
CA ARG A 237 34.37 31.93 3.89
C ARG A 237 35.24 32.91 4.67
N MET A 238 35.17 32.91 6.00
CA MET A 238 36.02 33.75 6.86
C MET A 238 37.51 33.45 6.66
N GLY A 239 37.88 32.18 6.48
CA GLY A 239 39.25 31.78 6.17
C GLY A 239 39.76 32.37 4.85
N HIS A 240 38.94 32.35 3.81
CA HIS A 240 39.27 33.00 2.53
C HIS A 240 39.43 34.52 2.66
N GLU A 241 38.53 35.17 3.40
CA GLU A 241 38.59 36.61 3.67
C GLU A 241 39.87 37.00 4.42
N HIS A 242 40.24 36.22 5.44
CA HIS A 242 41.45 36.48 6.23
C HIS A 242 42.73 36.32 5.40
N ILE A 243 42.80 35.30 4.53
CA ILE A 243 43.93 35.13 3.60
C ILE A 243 44.01 36.34 2.66
N ALA A 244 42.88 36.80 2.12
CA ALA A 244 42.84 37.94 1.21
C ALA A 244 43.24 39.26 1.90
N GLU A 245 42.88 39.43 3.17
CA GLU A 245 43.31 40.56 4.00
C GLU A 245 44.83 40.53 4.24
N LEU A 246 45.36 39.39 4.68
CA LEU A 246 46.81 39.18 4.84
C LEU A 246 47.58 39.40 3.53
N ASP A 247 47.07 38.90 2.40
CA ASP A 247 47.67 39.12 1.08
C ASP A 247 47.73 40.62 0.73
N ARG A 248 46.69 41.38 1.11
CA ARG A 248 46.65 42.84 0.92
C ARG A 248 47.67 43.56 1.81
N GLU A 249 47.81 43.16 3.07
CA GLU A 249 48.81 43.72 3.98
C GLU A 249 50.24 43.41 3.52
N VAL A 250 50.48 42.18 3.06
CA VAL A 250 51.78 41.76 2.51
C VAL A 250 52.14 42.57 1.27
N THR A 251 51.21 42.74 0.33
CA THR A 251 51.46 43.44 -0.93
C THR A 251 51.61 44.96 -0.77
N THR A 252 51.03 45.55 0.27
CA THR A 252 51.16 46.98 0.59
C THR A 252 52.34 47.30 1.51
N ASN A 253 53.08 46.29 1.96
CA ASN A 253 54.20 46.48 2.87
C ASN A 253 55.37 47.22 2.17
N PRO A 254 55.92 48.30 2.76
CA PRO A 254 56.99 49.10 2.15
C PRO A 254 58.28 48.31 1.89
N CYS A 255 58.53 47.22 2.63
CA CYS A 255 59.66 46.33 2.39
C CYS A 255 59.59 45.58 1.06
N VAL A 256 58.41 45.51 0.42
CA VAL A 256 58.25 44.94 -0.93
C VAL A 256 58.85 45.85 -2.00
N ALA A 257 58.77 47.18 -1.81
CA ALA A 257 59.30 48.16 -2.77
C ALA A 257 60.72 48.64 -2.44
N GLN A 258 61.13 48.60 -1.16
CA GLN A 258 62.41 49.12 -0.70
C GLN A 258 63.07 48.17 0.32
N SER A 259 63.99 47.33 -0.17
CA SER A 259 64.73 46.35 0.66
C SER A 259 65.78 46.97 1.58
N SER A 260 66.09 48.26 1.40
CA SER A 260 67.10 49.00 2.18
C SER A 260 66.59 49.52 3.53
N ILE A 261 65.29 49.38 3.83
CA ILE A 261 64.73 49.79 5.13
C ILE A 261 65.17 48.77 6.21
N PRO A 262 65.70 49.23 7.37
CA PRO A 262 66.07 48.34 8.47
C PRO A 262 64.91 47.42 8.88
N GLY A 263 65.15 46.10 8.96
CA GLY A 263 64.15 45.09 9.33
C GLY A 263 63.54 44.32 8.15
N CYS A 264 63.69 44.78 6.90
CA CYS A 264 63.10 44.10 5.74
C CYS A 264 63.70 42.72 5.42
N VAL A 265 64.95 42.47 5.81
CA VAL A 265 65.59 41.15 5.64
C VAL A 265 64.94 40.09 6.55
N ALA A 266 64.60 40.44 7.80
CA ALA A 266 63.88 39.54 8.70
C ALA A 266 62.45 39.28 8.21
N LEU A 267 61.79 40.32 7.69
CA LEU A 267 60.46 40.20 7.09
C LEU A 267 60.44 39.27 5.86
N ALA A 268 61.48 39.26 5.02
CA ALA A 268 61.56 38.35 3.87
C ALA A 268 61.52 36.86 4.28
N GLY A 269 62.12 36.51 5.43
CA GLY A 269 62.03 35.18 6.01
C GLY A 269 60.61 34.82 6.45
N GLU A 270 59.91 35.76 7.11
CA GLU A 270 58.52 35.58 7.52
C GLU A 270 57.54 35.54 6.33
N LEU A 271 57.78 36.33 5.26
CA LEU A 271 57.01 36.27 4.03
C LEU A 271 57.09 34.90 3.34
N THR A 272 58.28 34.27 3.37
CA THR A 272 58.45 32.91 2.83
C THR A 272 57.66 31.88 3.65
N ARG A 273 57.69 31.99 5.00
CA ARG A 273 56.89 31.15 5.90
C ARG A 273 55.39 31.35 5.71
N TYR A 274 54.98 32.61 5.53
CA TYR A 274 53.61 32.98 5.21
C TYR A 274 53.16 32.33 3.89
N GLN A 275 53.93 32.44 2.80
CA GLN A 275 53.56 31.85 1.51
C GLN A 275 53.41 30.32 1.57
N ALA A 276 54.30 29.64 2.29
CA ALA A 276 54.19 28.19 2.51
C ALA A 276 52.94 27.82 3.32
N THR A 277 52.66 28.58 4.39
CA THR A 277 51.48 28.38 5.24
C THR A 277 50.19 28.69 4.48
N ARG A 278 50.14 29.79 3.74
CA ARG A 278 49.02 30.21 2.88
C ARG A 278 48.65 29.11 1.89
N THR A 279 49.63 28.55 1.19
CA THR A 279 49.39 27.47 0.21
C THR A 279 48.74 26.25 0.89
N LYS A 280 49.23 25.88 2.06
CA LYS A 280 48.65 24.79 2.87
C LYS A 280 47.21 25.12 3.28
N VAL A 281 46.96 26.30 3.85
CA VAL A 281 45.61 26.71 4.30
C VAL A 281 44.65 26.79 3.11
N GLN A 282 45.07 27.33 1.96
CA GLN A 282 44.25 27.37 0.74
C GLN A 282 43.87 25.97 0.26
N SER A 283 44.82 25.02 0.28
CA SER A 283 44.53 23.61 -0.05
C SER A 283 43.54 22.98 0.94
N GLU A 284 43.66 23.29 2.23
CA GLU A 284 42.75 22.79 3.27
C GLU A 284 41.33 23.38 3.10
N LEU A 285 41.20 24.68 2.81
CA LEU A 285 39.91 25.33 2.53
C LEU A 285 39.23 24.79 1.27
N GLN A 286 40.00 24.51 0.20
CA GLN A 286 39.47 23.89 -1.01
C GLN A 286 38.95 22.47 -0.74
N GLN A 287 39.71 21.69 0.04
CA GLN A 287 39.29 20.35 0.45
C GLN A 287 38.00 20.41 1.29
N LEU A 288 37.93 21.30 2.28
CA LEU A 288 36.71 21.55 3.08
C LEU A 288 35.51 21.92 2.20
N THR A 289 35.69 22.80 1.21
CA THR A 289 34.63 23.18 0.26
C THR A 289 34.11 21.99 -0.54
N LYS A 290 35.03 21.14 -1.03
CA LYS A 290 34.68 19.91 -1.75
C LYS A 290 33.92 18.93 -0.86
N ASP A 291 34.33 18.81 0.40
CA ASP A 291 33.69 17.95 1.37
C ASP A 291 32.28 18.44 1.69
N LEU A 292 32.08 19.76 1.86
CA LEU A 292 30.76 20.38 2.03
C LEU A 292 29.79 20.05 0.89
N GLY A 293 30.25 20.15 -0.37
CA GLY A 293 29.43 19.79 -1.52
C GLY A 293 29.03 18.31 -1.54
N THR A 294 29.93 17.43 -1.11
CA THR A 294 29.64 15.99 -0.96
C THR A 294 28.65 15.74 0.18
N ASN A 295 28.74 16.51 1.28
CA ASN A 295 27.82 16.41 2.42
C ASN A 295 26.41 16.79 2.01
N MET A 296 26.25 17.84 1.21
CA MET A 296 24.95 18.28 0.69
C MET A 296 24.24 17.17 -0.07
N SER A 297 24.93 16.52 -1.01
CA SER A 297 24.35 15.43 -1.80
C SER A 297 23.91 14.25 -0.93
N ALA A 298 24.68 13.92 0.12
CA ALA A 298 24.35 12.84 1.04
C ALA A 298 23.20 13.21 2.00
N MET A 299 23.13 14.46 2.46
CA MET A 299 22.00 14.95 3.27
C MET A 299 20.70 15.03 2.46
N ASP A 300 20.78 15.46 1.19
CA ASP A 300 19.62 15.48 0.29
C ASP A 300 19.07 14.07 0.05
N ALA A 301 19.97 13.08 -0.09
CA ALA A 301 19.56 11.68 -0.18
C ALA A 301 18.84 11.20 1.10
N ILE A 302 19.31 11.62 2.28
CA ILE A 302 18.65 11.31 3.57
C ILE A 302 17.28 12.01 3.67
N ASN A 303 17.19 13.30 3.32
CA ASN A 303 15.93 14.06 3.35
C ASN A 303 14.89 13.47 2.40
N LYS A 304 15.29 13.18 1.16
CA LYS A 304 14.43 12.52 0.17
C LYS A 304 13.97 11.15 0.66
N ALA A 305 14.86 10.35 1.25
CA ALA A 305 14.51 9.06 1.82
C ALA A 305 13.61 9.18 3.06
N ALA A 306 13.69 10.27 3.83
CA ALA A 306 12.78 10.57 4.93
C ALA A 306 11.38 11.00 4.44
N GLY A 307 11.26 11.39 3.16
CA GLY A 307 10.04 11.90 2.56
C GLY A 307 9.82 13.39 2.81
N ASN A 308 10.90 14.14 3.02
CA ASN A 308 10.92 15.61 3.15
C ASN A 308 11.39 16.27 1.86
#